data_AF-A0A7X3PIK3-F1
#
_entry.id   AF-A0A7X3PIK3-F1
#
_cell.length_a   1.000
_cell.length_b   1.000
_cell.length_c   1.000
_cell.angle_alpha   90.00
_cell.angle_beta   90.00
_cell.angle_gamma   90.00
#
_symmetry.space_group_name_H-M   'P 1'
#
loop_
_entity.id
_entity.type
_entity.pdbx_description
1 polymer ?
#
loop_
_entity_poly.entity_id
_entity_poly.type
_entity_poly.pdbx_seq_one_letter_code
_entity_poly.pdbx_strand_id
1 'polypeptide(L)'
;MIEGLLRCWRRGNSRGNARAGALAADMLNRFARMMFTDGDPARPNCFEHYNPHTGRACHFRGIDDYQHSWILDLLARGFGGLHVDAAGIEVRPLPGGPARVSLGQVAARGCTVSVEVEPERVSATVDGERFDGPRGEGLRVPWAS
;
A
#
# COMPACT_ATOMS: atom_id res chain seq x y z
N MET A 1 2.01 -11.65 7.37
CA MET A 1 2.46 -12.30 6.12
C MET A 1 2.71 -11.29 4.99
N ILE A 2 1.73 -10.45 4.62
CA ILE A 2 1.90 -9.38 3.60
C ILE A 2 3.13 -8.50 3.88
N GLU A 3 3.35 -8.11 5.14
CA GLU A 3 4.54 -7.35 5.56
C GLU A 3 5.86 -8.01 5.15
N GLY A 4 5.98 -9.33 5.30
CA GLY A 4 7.18 -10.07 4.90
C GLY A 4 7.38 -10.05 3.37
N LEU A 5 6.29 -10.20 2.62
CA LEU A 5 6.32 -10.11 1.15
C LEU A 5 6.70 -8.71 0.67
N LEU A 6 6.16 -7.67 1.29
CA LEU A 6 6.54 -6.27 1.04
C LEU A 6 8.03 -6.02 1.28
N ARG A 7 8.59 -6.57 2.37
CA ARG A 7 10.03 -6.48 2.64
C ARG A 7 10.86 -7.19 1.58
N CYS A 8 10.45 -8.36 1.12
CA CYS A 8 11.12 -9.07 0.03
C CYS A 8 11.06 -8.29 -1.29
N TRP A 9 9.89 -7.72 -1.62
CA TRP A 9 9.73 -6.87 -2.81
C TRP A 9 10.70 -5.69 -2.83
N ARG A 10 10.83 -4.98 -1.70
CA ARG A 10 11.71 -3.81 -1.57
C ARG A 10 13.20 -4.12 -1.69
N ARG A 11 13.64 -5.38 -1.50
CA ARG A 11 15.06 -5.75 -1.62
C ARG A 11 15.62 -5.67 -3.05
N GLY A 12 14.79 -5.38 -4.07
CA GLY A 12 15.23 -5.12 -5.44
C GLY A 12 14.44 -5.87 -6.50
N ASN A 13 15.03 -6.05 -7.69
CA ASN A 13 14.35 -6.51 -8.91
C ASN A 13 14.58 -7.99 -9.27
N SER A 14 15.03 -8.83 -8.34
CA SER A 14 15.19 -10.27 -8.63
C SER A 14 13.85 -10.92 -8.96
N ARG A 15 13.86 -12.05 -9.70
CA ARG A 15 12.64 -12.83 -9.97
C ARG A 15 11.90 -13.22 -8.68
N GLY A 16 12.64 -13.55 -7.63
CA GLY A 16 12.07 -13.87 -6.31
C GLY A 16 11.34 -12.68 -5.69
N ASN A 17 11.93 -11.49 -5.77
CA ASN A 17 11.33 -10.27 -5.25
C ASN A 17 10.09 -9.88 -6.05
N ALA A 18 10.13 -9.98 -7.38
CA ALA A 18 8.98 -9.73 -8.25
C ALA A 18 7.80 -10.65 -7.92
N ARG A 19 8.07 -11.95 -7.70
CA ARG A 19 7.05 -12.91 -7.25
C ARG A 19 6.47 -12.53 -5.88
N ALA A 20 7.32 -12.11 -4.94
CA ALA A 20 6.85 -11.64 -3.63
C ALA A 20 5.96 -10.40 -3.76
N GLY A 21 6.30 -9.46 -4.63
CA GLY A 21 5.48 -8.29 -4.93
C GLY A 21 4.12 -8.67 -5.51
N ALA A 22 4.07 -9.55 -6.50
CA ALA A 22 2.80 -10.02 -7.08
C ALA A 22 1.90 -10.72 -6.05
N LEU A 23 2.48 -11.55 -5.17
CA LEU A 23 1.74 -12.20 -4.09
C LEU A 23 1.23 -11.20 -3.05
N ALA A 24 2.05 -10.20 -2.69
CA ALA A 24 1.62 -9.13 -1.78
C ALA A 24 0.44 -8.35 -2.37
N ALA A 25 0.47 -8.04 -3.67
CA ALA A 25 -0.58 -7.30 -4.35
C ALA A 25 -1.90 -8.10 -4.39
N ASP A 26 -1.85 -9.37 -4.76
CA ASP A 26 -3.03 -10.26 -4.77
C ASP A 26 -3.67 -10.33 -3.38
N MET A 27 -2.86 -10.56 -2.35
CA MET A 27 -3.36 -10.61 -0.98
C MET A 27 -3.96 -9.30 -0.50
N LEU A 28 -3.26 -8.18 -0.71
CA LEU A 28 -3.73 -6.87 -0.29
C LEU A 28 -5.06 -6.52 -0.97
N ASN A 29 -5.22 -6.86 -2.27
CA ASN A 29 -6.47 -6.72 -2.98
C ASN A 29 -7.60 -7.56 -2.36
N ARG A 30 -7.33 -8.81 -2.00
CA ARG A 30 -8.33 -9.67 -1.34
C ARG A 30 -8.76 -9.10 0.01
N PHE A 31 -7.79 -8.67 0.83
CA PHE A 31 -8.07 -8.05 2.12
C PHE A 31 -8.86 -6.75 1.98
N ALA A 32 -8.52 -5.89 1.02
CA ALA A 32 -9.29 -4.67 0.76
C ALA A 32 -10.75 -4.99 0.41
N ARG A 33 -11.01 -6.02 -0.40
CA ARG A 33 -12.37 -6.46 -0.73
C ARG A 33 -13.14 -7.05 0.45
N MET A 34 -12.44 -7.65 1.41
CA MET A 34 -13.05 -8.16 2.65
C MET A 34 -13.46 -7.05 3.62
N MET A 35 -13.06 -5.79 3.37
CA MET A 35 -13.53 -4.61 4.11
C MET A 35 -14.90 -4.10 3.64
N PHE A 36 -15.65 -4.99 2.98
CA PHE A 36 -16.98 -4.71 2.46
C PHE A 36 -17.85 -5.92 2.79
N THR A 37 -19.03 -5.68 3.34
CA THR A 37 -19.94 -6.76 3.73
C THR A 37 -20.31 -7.57 2.48
N ASP A 38 -19.99 -8.86 2.48
CA ASP A 38 -20.16 -9.77 1.34
C ASP A 38 -19.54 -9.24 0.02
N GLY A 39 -18.54 -8.37 0.13
CA GLY A 39 -17.87 -7.74 -1.02
C GLY A 39 -18.65 -6.60 -1.67
N ASP A 40 -19.75 -6.13 -1.08
CA ASP A 40 -20.56 -5.01 -1.58
C ASP A 40 -19.90 -3.65 -1.30
N PRO A 41 -19.41 -2.92 -2.33
CA PRO A 41 -18.75 -1.62 -2.15
C PRO A 41 -19.63 -0.55 -1.50
N ALA A 42 -20.96 -0.69 -1.55
CA ALA A 42 -21.90 0.21 -0.89
C ALA A 42 -21.99 -0.02 0.63
N ARG A 43 -21.35 -1.08 1.14
CA ARG A 43 -21.40 -1.51 2.54
C ARG A 43 -19.99 -1.68 3.12
N PRO A 44 -19.17 -0.62 3.17
CA PRO A 44 -17.86 -0.67 3.80
C PRO A 44 -18.03 -1.09 5.27
N ASN A 45 -17.19 -2.00 5.73
CA ASN A 45 -17.17 -2.45 7.12
C ASN A 45 -15.83 -3.13 7.42
N CYS A 46 -15.47 -3.25 8.69
CA CYS A 46 -14.32 -4.03 9.11
C CYS A 46 -14.73 -4.97 10.24
N PHE A 47 -14.37 -6.25 10.11
CA PHE A 47 -14.76 -7.29 11.05
C PHE A 47 -13.56 -7.81 11.81
N GLU A 48 -13.75 -8.16 13.08
CA GLU A 48 -12.70 -8.73 13.94
C GLU A 48 -12.16 -10.05 13.39
N HIS A 49 -13.04 -10.87 12.79
CA HIS A 49 -12.72 -12.20 12.30
C HIS A 49 -13.37 -12.50 10.96
N TYR A 50 -12.65 -13.28 10.15
CA TYR A 50 -13.09 -13.75 8.84
C TYR A 50 -12.89 -15.26 8.72
N ASN A 51 -13.78 -15.92 7.99
CA ASN A 51 -13.58 -17.32 7.63
C ASN A 51 -12.35 -17.45 6.71
N PRO A 52 -11.37 -18.32 7.04
CA PRO A 52 -10.11 -18.41 6.30
C PRO A 52 -10.24 -19.02 4.90
N HIS A 53 -11.33 -19.74 4.62
CA HIS A 53 -11.58 -20.38 3.32
C HIS A 53 -12.45 -19.51 2.41
N THR A 54 -13.47 -18.88 2.97
CA THR A 54 -14.48 -18.12 2.19
C THR A 54 -14.30 -16.61 2.25
N GLY A 55 -13.51 -16.10 3.20
CA GLY A 55 -13.38 -14.67 3.46
C GLY A 55 -14.64 -14.02 4.05
N ARG A 56 -15.68 -14.79 4.38
CA ARG A 56 -16.92 -14.27 4.96
C ARG A 56 -16.68 -13.70 6.35
N ALA A 57 -17.23 -12.53 6.59
CA ALA A 57 -17.23 -11.85 7.88
C ALA A 57 -17.92 -12.70 8.96
N CYS A 58 -17.35 -12.71 10.16
CA CYS A 58 -17.98 -13.30 11.33
C CYS A 58 -18.72 -12.21 12.12
N HIS A 59 -20.05 -12.29 12.19
CA HIS A 59 -20.88 -11.33 12.93
C HIS A 59 -21.06 -11.68 14.42
N PHE A 60 -20.30 -12.66 14.94
CA PHE A 60 -20.54 -13.29 16.25
C PHE A 60 -20.64 -12.30 17.43
N ARG A 61 -19.99 -11.13 17.37
CA ARG A 61 -20.06 -10.08 18.41
C ARG A 61 -20.84 -8.82 17.99
N GLY A 62 -21.30 -8.73 16.74
CA GLY A 62 -22.01 -7.56 16.23
C GLY A 62 -21.19 -6.26 16.24
N ILE A 63 -19.85 -6.35 16.23
CA ILE A 63 -18.98 -5.19 16.16
C ILE A 63 -18.75 -4.86 14.69
N ASP A 64 -19.32 -3.74 14.26
CA ASP A 64 -19.00 -3.10 13.00
C ASP A 64 -17.85 -2.11 13.19
N ASP A 65 -17.13 -1.80 12.10
CA ASP A 65 -16.00 -0.87 12.05
C ASP A 65 -14.88 -1.20 13.04
N TYR A 66 -14.54 -2.49 13.15
CA TYR A 66 -13.40 -2.93 13.95
C TYR A 66 -12.11 -2.22 13.48
N GLN A 67 -11.34 -1.64 14.40
CA GLN A 67 -10.15 -0.88 14.02
C GLN A 67 -9.02 -1.79 13.50
N HIS A 68 -8.91 -1.89 12.18
CA HIS A 68 -7.77 -2.50 11.50
C HIS A 68 -6.89 -1.44 10.83
N SER A 69 -6.30 -0.55 11.63
CA SER A 69 -5.42 0.53 11.15
C SER A 69 -4.22 0.03 10.31
N TRP A 70 -3.80 -1.22 10.51
CA TRP A 70 -2.74 -1.86 9.73
C TRP A 70 -3.04 -1.92 8.22
N ILE A 71 -4.32 -1.95 7.79
CA ILE A 71 -4.65 -2.04 6.36
C ILE A 71 -4.30 -0.75 5.63
N LEU A 72 -4.54 0.42 6.25
CA LEU A 72 -4.22 1.72 5.65
C LEU A 72 -2.72 1.87 5.44
N ASP A 73 -1.93 1.45 6.43
CA ASP A 73 -0.48 1.42 6.34
C ASP A 73 0.01 0.47 5.24
N LEU A 74 -0.59 -0.72 5.09
CA LEU A 74 -0.26 -1.63 3.98
C LEU A 74 -0.67 -1.08 2.61
N LEU A 75 -1.81 -0.37 2.50
CA LEU A 75 -2.24 0.29 1.26
C LEU A 75 -1.27 1.41 0.87
N ALA A 76 -0.86 2.24 1.84
CA ALA A 76 0.11 3.30 1.63
C ALA A 76 1.49 2.76 1.21
N ARG A 77 2.02 1.76 1.93
CA ARG A 77 3.33 1.16 1.65
C ARG A 77 3.32 0.20 0.45
N GLY A 78 2.18 -0.38 0.13
CA GLY A 78 1.99 -1.35 -0.95
C GLY A 78 1.58 -0.70 -2.25
N PHE A 79 0.37 -0.15 -2.33
CA PHE A 79 -0.16 0.46 -3.56
C PHE A 79 0.31 1.88 -3.78
N GLY A 80 0.43 2.68 -2.73
CA GLY A 80 1.15 3.96 -2.81
C GLY A 80 2.66 3.77 -2.96
N GLY A 81 3.19 2.62 -2.54
CA GLY A 81 4.61 2.30 -2.63
C GLY A 81 5.49 3.16 -1.73
N LEU A 82 4.91 3.95 -0.81
CA LEU A 82 5.65 4.90 0.02
C LEU A 82 6.46 4.16 1.08
N HIS A 83 7.78 4.35 1.07
CA HIS A 83 8.67 3.90 2.11
C HIS A 83 9.56 5.07 2.55
N VAL A 84 9.71 5.24 3.85
CA VAL A 84 10.45 6.32 4.48
C VAL A 84 11.55 5.67 5.31
N ASP A 85 12.80 6.07 5.10
CA ASP A 85 13.94 5.59 5.86
C ASP A 85 14.90 6.74 6.23
N ALA A 86 16.06 6.39 6.81
CA ALA A 86 17.04 7.37 7.26
C ALA A 86 17.68 8.19 6.12
N ALA A 87 17.74 7.65 4.91
CA ALA A 87 18.37 8.27 3.75
C ALA A 87 17.38 9.02 2.84
N GLY A 88 16.10 8.67 2.88
CA GLY A 88 15.10 9.39 2.09
C GLY A 88 13.73 8.73 2.05
N ILE A 89 13.03 9.05 0.96
CA ILE A 89 11.78 8.44 0.55
C ILE A 89 12.05 7.55 -0.66
N GLU A 90 11.49 6.35 -0.66
CA GLU A 90 11.34 5.51 -1.84
C GLU A 90 9.85 5.39 -2.18
N VAL A 91 9.51 5.58 -3.46
CA VAL A 91 8.18 5.31 -4.01
C VAL A 91 8.30 4.15 -4.99
N ARG A 92 7.87 2.97 -4.56
CA ARG A 92 7.91 1.75 -5.38
C ARG A 92 6.64 0.91 -5.21
N PRO A 93 5.57 1.25 -5.95
CA PRO A 93 4.29 0.55 -5.87
C PRO A 93 4.41 -0.93 -6.18
N LEU A 94 3.54 -1.74 -5.57
CA LEU A 94 3.42 -3.15 -5.89
C LEU A 94 3.03 -3.38 -7.37
N PRO A 95 3.60 -4.39 -8.04
CA PRO A 95 3.18 -4.76 -9.39
C PRO A 95 1.74 -5.27 -9.36
N GLY A 96 0.95 -4.95 -10.38
CA GLY A 96 -0.46 -5.36 -10.46
C GLY A 96 -1.38 -4.69 -9.43
N GLY A 97 -0.91 -3.64 -8.74
CA GLY A 97 -1.77 -2.75 -7.96
C GLY A 97 -2.67 -1.86 -8.86
N PRO A 98 -3.48 -0.97 -8.26
CA PRO A 98 -4.33 -0.05 -8.99
C PRO A 98 -3.56 0.75 -10.06
N ALA A 99 -4.24 1.10 -11.15
CA ALA A 99 -3.66 1.90 -12.23
C ALA A 99 -3.27 3.29 -11.72
N ARG A 100 -4.08 3.86 -10.82
CA ARG A 100 -3.87 5.16 -10.21
C ARG A 100 -4.00 5.08 -8.69
N VAL A 101 -3.12 5.79 -7.99
CA VAL A 101 -3.17 5.97 -6.53
C VAL A 101 -2.73 7.37 -6.20
N SER A 102 -3.52 8.08 -5.39
CA SER A 102 -3.11 9.31 -4.73
C SER A 102 -2.99 9.04 -3.24
N LEU A 103 -1.87 9.43 -2.64
CA LEU A 103 -1.59 9.29 -1.22
C LEU A 103 -1.01 10.60 -0.70
N GLY A 104 -1.66 11.21 0.28
CA GLY A 104 -1.15 12.43 0.92
C GLY A 104 -2.26 13.23 1.60
N GLN A 105 -1.90 14.20 2.45
CA GLN A 105 -0.55 14.57 2.87
C GLN A 105 -0.05 13.72 4.05
N VAL A 106 1.17 13.18 3.95
CA VAL A 106 1.79 12.34 5.00
C VAL A 106 2.94 13.11 5.64
N ALA A 107 2.93 13.26 6.96
CA ALA A 107 4.05 13.84 7.70
C ALA A 107 5.17 12.81 7.86
N ALA A 108 6.38 13.14 7.41
CA ALA A 108 7.56 12.29 7.52
C ALA A 108 8.81 13.13 7.78
N ARG A 109 9.51 12.88 8.90
CA ARG A 109 10.73 13.60 9.30
C ARG A 109 10.65 15.13 9.27
N GLY A 110 9.48 15.69 9.61
CA GLY A 110 9.25 17.14 9.61
C GLY A 110 8.85 17.72 8.26
N CYS A 111 8.86 16.92 7.19
CA CYS A 111 8.38 17.27 5.87
C CYS A 111 6.96 16.76 5.63
N THR A 112 6.29 17.34 4.64
CA THR A 112 5.04 16.87 4.08
C THR A 112 5.27 16.14 2.77
N VAL A 113 4.81 14.89 2.67
CA VAL A 113 4.97 14.03 1.52
C VAL A 113 3.62 13.71 0.88
N SER A 114 3.53 13.82 -0.44
CA SER A 114 2.47 13.20 -1.23
C SER A 114 3.04 12.32 -2.33
N VAL A 115 2.29 11.31 -2.74
CA VAL A 115 2.64 10.36 -3.79
C VAL A 115 1.50 10.25 -4.78
N GLU A 116 1.84 10.30 -6.07
CA GLU A 116 0.94 9.93 -7.15
C GLU A 116 1.52 8.76 -7.92
N VAL A 117 0.70 7.73 -8.12
CA VAL A 117 0.98 6.60 -8.98
C VAL A 117 0.06 6.68 -10.17
N GLU A 118 0.63 6.55 -11.36
CA GLU A 118 -0.06 6.53 -12.64
C GLU A 118 0.34 5.25 -13.40
N PRO A 119 -0.27 4.91 -14.55
CA PRO A 119 0.07 3.69 -15.28
C PRO A 119 1.56 3.54 -15.56
N GLU A 120 2.22 4.60 -16.04
CA GLU A 120 3.63 4.56 -16.49
C GLU A 120 4.62 5.29 -15.56
N ARG A 121 4.12 6.12 -14.63
CA ARG A 121 4.95 6.99 -13.81
C ARG A 121 4.57 6.94 -12.34
N VAL A 122 5.51 7.32 -11.50
CA VAL A 122 5.31 7.64 -10.09
C VAL A 122 5.88 9.02 -9.82
N SER A 123 5.30 9.73 -8.86
CA SER A 123 5.86 10.99 -8.39
C SER A 123 5.72 11.13 -6.89
N ALA A 124 6.69 11.80 -6.28
CA ALA A 124 6.65 12.24 -4.90
C ALA A 124 6.71 13.76 -4.86
N THR A 125 5.93 14.38 -3.98
CA THR A 125 6.08 15.80 -3.66
C THR A 125 6.53 15.92 -2.20
N VAL A 126 7.63 16.60 -1.94
CA VAL A 126 8.19 16.83 -0.60
C VAL A 126 8.24 18.33 -0.36
N ASP A 127 7.47 18.84 0.59
CA ASP A 127 7.36 20.28 0.91
C ASP A 127 7.12 21.18 -0.32
N GLY A 128 6.36 20.65 -1.30
CA GLY A 128 6.02 21.35 -2.54
C GLY A 128 6.97 21.11 -3.71
N GLU A 129 8.15 20.53 -3.47
CA GLU A 129 9.08 20.13 -4.52
C GLU A 129 8.69 18.76 -5.10
N ARG A 130 8.53 18.68 -6.42
CA ARG A 130 8.06 17.49 -7.12
C ARG A 130 9.21 16.72 -7.77
N PHE A 131 9.18 15.41 -7.58
CA PHE A 131 10.08 14.44 -8.18
C PHE A 131 9.27 13.39 -8.97
N ASP A 132 9.72 13.04 -10.16
CA ASP A 132 9.05 12.08 -11.04
C ASP A 132 10.01 10.94 -11.42
N GLY A 133 9.46 9.75 -11.65
CA GLY A 133 10.21 8.59 -12.12
C GLY A 133 9.31 7.55 -12.80
N PRO A 134 9.90 6.59 -13.53
CA PRO A 134 9.13 5.50 -14.13
C PRO A 134 8.59 4.56 -13.05
N ARG A 135 7.33 4.10 -13.20
CA ARG A 135 6.67 3.24 -12.20
C ARG A 135 7.43 1.95 -11.92
N GLY A 136 8.06 1.36 -12.95
CA GLY A 136 8.73 0.06 -12.85
C GLY A 136 10.06 0.06 -12.11
N GLU A 137 10.75 1.20 -12.03
CA GLU A 137 12.08 1.28 -11.44
C GLU A 137 12.05 1.76 -9.98
N GLY A 138 10.95 2.42 -9.59
CA GLY A 138 10.84 3.10 -8.31
C GLY A 138 11.55 4.45 -8.32
N LEU A 139 11.06 5.37 -7.50
CA LEU A 139 11.60 6.71 -7.36
C LEU A 139 12.25 6.84 -5.97
N ARG A 140 13.48 7.34 -5.93
CA ARG A 140 14.19 7.63 -4.67
C ARG A 140 14.41 9.14 -4.54
N VAL A 141 13.97 9.72 -3.43
CA VAL A 141 14.14 11.13 -3.10
C VAL A 141 14.92 11.21 -1.78
N PRO A 142 16.15 11.74 -1.76
CA PRO A 142 16.90 11.92 -0.52
C PRO A 142 16.26 13.01 0.36
N TRP A 143 16.49 12.96 1.67
CA TRP A 143 16.16 14.10 2.52
C TRP A 143 17.02 15.31 2.12
N ALA A 144 16.43 16.51 2.16
CA ALA A 144 17.22 17.73 2.12
C ALA A 144 18.16 17.75 3.35
N SER A 145 19.44 17.98 3.10
CA SER A 145 20.49 18.08 4.12
C SER A 145 20.26 19.22 5.09
#